data_AF-A0A1M5F6J6-F1
#
_entry.id   AF-A0A1M5F6J6-F1
#
_cell.length_a   1.000
_cell.length_b   1.000
_cell.length_c   1.000
_cell.angle_alpha   90.00
_cell.angle_beta   90.00
_cell.angle_gamma   90.00
#
_symmetry.space_group_name_H-M   'P 1'
#
loop_
_entity.id
_entity.type
_entity.pdbx_description
1 polymer ?
#
loop_
_entity_poly.entity_id
_entity_poly.type
_entity_poly.pdbx_seq_one_letter_code
_entity_poly.pdbx_strand_id
1 'polypeptide(L)'
;MKQISNKQAKRNREISKIKQSLSPYCAICGKPAVDAAHLVPKSMYPEHYTNPQNIVGLCRECHNRYDNNLAFRRKQKRLIERVKSFDECAANRYFRL
;
A
#
# COMPACT_ATOMS: atom_id res chain seq x y z
N MET A 1 15.86 19.70 -12.77
CA MET A 1 14.66 19.00 -12.26
C MET A 1 13.93 18.39 -13.46
N LYS A 2 13.69 17.06 -13.51
CA LYS A 2 13.02 16.45 -14.68
C LYS A 2 11.56 16.95 -14.77
N GLN A 3 11.11 17.34 -15.96
CA GLN A 3 9.69 17.65 -16.18
C GLN A 3 8.84 16.39 -15.96
N ILE A 4 7.81 16.52 -15.13
CA ILE A 4 6.82 15.46 -14.88
C ILE A 4 5.65 15.64 -15.84
N SER A 5 5.11 14.54 -16.37
CA SER A 5 3.92 14.60 -17.21
C SER A 5 2.69 15.05 -16.42
N ASN A 6 1.72 15.68 -17.08
CA ASN A 6 0.44 16.07 -16.47
C ASN A 6 -0.27 14.88 -15.79
N LYS A 7 -0.18 13.69 -16.39
CA LYS A 7 -0.69 12.43 -15.83
C LYS A 7 -0.02 12.08 -14.50
N GLN A 8 1.32 12.19 -14.42
CA GLN A 8 2.05 11.92 -13.19
C GLN A 8 1.79 13.00 -12.13
N ALA A 9 1.67 14.26 -12.53
CA ALA A 9 1.31 15.35 -11.63
C ALA A 9 -0.07 15.13 -10.99
N LYS A 10 -1.08 14.69 -11.76
CA LYS A 10 -2.40 14.34 -11.23
C LYS A 10 -2.32 13.20 -10.21
N ARG A 11 -1.62 12.12 -10.54
CA ARG A 11 -1.40 10.99 -9.61
C ARG A 11 -0.70 11.41 -8.32
N ASN A 12 0.33 12.25 -8.42
CA ASN A 12 1.04 12.77 -7.24
C ASN A 12 0.11 13.57 -6.32
N ARG A 13 -0.79 14.38 -6.88
CA ARG A 13 -1.80 15.12 -6.10
C ARG A 13 -2.77 14.17 -5.39
N GLU A 14 -3.25 13.14 -6.06
CA GLU A 14 -4.14 12.12 -5.46
C GLU A 14 -3.43 11.37 -4.32
N ILE A 15 -2.18 10.93 -4.53
CA ILE A 15 -1.37 10.28 -3.49
C ILE A 15 -1.16 11.22 -2.29
N SER A 16 -0.88 12.49 -2.52
CA SER A 16 -0.69 13.46 -1.44
C SER A 16 -1.94 13.59 -0.57
N LYS A 17 -3.13 13.66 -1.19
CA LYS A 17 -4.41 13.68 -0.47
C LYS A 17 -4.62 12.42 0.36
N ILE A 18 -4.34 11.24 -0.22
CA ILE A 18 -4.46 9.97 0.50
C ILE A 18 -3.54 9.95 1.72
N LYS A 19 -2.27 10.37 1.55
CA LYS A 19 -1.29 10.43 2.64
C LYS A 19 -1.74 11.29 3.81
N GLN A 20 -2.41 12.42 3.55
CA GLN A 20 -2.95 13.29 4.59
C GLN A 20 -4.07 12.65 5.41
N SER A 21 -4.81 11.70 4.84
CA SER A 21 -5.89 10.97 5.53
C SER A 21 -5.44 9.69 6.23
N LEU A 22 -4.16 9.30 6.13
CA LEU A 22 -3.69 8.07 6.75
C LEU A 22 -3.63 8.21 8.27
N SER A 23 -3.91 7.09 8.96
CA SER A 23 -3.61 6.96 10.39
C SER A 23 -2.13 7.27 10.66
N PRO A 24 -1.79 7.99 11.74
CA PRO A 24 -0.41 8.22 12.14
C PRO A 24 0.26 6.95 12.70
N TYR A 25 -0.48 5.84 12.82
CA TYR A 25 0.01 4.58 13.36
C TYR A 25 0.12 3.49 12.29
N CYS A 26 1.12 2.62 12.46
CA CYS A 26 1.39 1.48 11.62
C CYS A 26 0.20 0.52 11.62
N ALA A 27 -0.31 0.21 10.43
CA ALA A 27 -1.45 -0.70 10.25
C ALA A 27 -1.17 -2.15 10.68
N ILE A 28 0.10 -2.52 10.94
CA ILE A 28 0.50 -3.86 11.37
C ILE A 28 0.77 -3.93 12.88
N CYS A 29 1.56 -2.98 13.42
CA CYS A 29 2.06 -3.08 14.80
C CYS A 29 1.68 -1.91 15.71
N GLY A 30 0.95 -0.92 15.22
CA GLY A 30 0.49 0.24 16.02
C GLY A 30 1.57 1.27 16.38
N LYS A 31 2.86 1.00 16.15
CA LYS A 31 3.94 2.01 16.28
C LYS A 31 3.73 3.18 15.31
N PRO A 32 4.32 4.38 15.54
CA PRO A 32 4.22 5.48 14.60
C PRO A 32 4.56 5.09 13.16
N ALA A 33 3.68 5.44 12.22
CA ALA A 33 3.91 5.26 10.80
C ALA A 33 4.85 6.35 10.28
N VAL A 34 5.77 5.96 9.39
CA VAL A 34 6.73 6.89 8.77
C VAL A 34 6.62 6.88 7.25
N ASP A 35 6.13 5.77 6.67
CA ASP A 35 6.01 5.59 5.24
C ASP A 35 4.58 5.19 4.86
N ALA A 36 4.11 5.69 3.73
CA ALA A 36 2.92 5.16 3.07
C ALA A 36 3.33 3.97 2.19
N ALA A 37 2.66 2.84 2.36
CA ALA A 37 2.93 1.59 1.66
C ALA A 37 1.73 1.16 0.81
N HIS A 38 2.00 0.67 -0.39
CA HIS A 38 1.01 0.01 -1.23
C HIS A 38 0.84 -1.46 -0.79
N LEU A 39 -0.39 -1.91 -0.54
CA LEU A 39 -0.66 -3.30 -0.15
C LEU A 39 -0.44 -4.28 -1.30
N VAL A 40 -0.81 -3.88 -2.53
CA VAL A 40 -0.39 -4.52 -3.78
C VAL A 40 0.42 -3.54 -4.64
N PRO A 41 1.53 -3.96 -5.24
CA PRO A 41 2.51 -3.05 -5.84
C PRO A 41 2.01 -2.45 -7.15
N LYS A 42 2.26 -1.16 -7.34
CA LYS A 42 1.90 -0.39 -8.55
C LYS A 42 2.54 -0.92 -9.85
N SER A 43 3.62 -1.69 -9.76
CA SER A 43 4.27 -2.31 -10.94
C SER A 43 3.49 -3.49 -11.49
N MET A 44 2.76 -4.21 -10.61
CA MET A 44 1.94 -5.36 -11.00
C MET A 44 0.47 -4.99 -11.14
N TYR A 45 -0.01 -4.05 -10.33
CA TYR A 45 -1.41 -3.63 -10.26
C TYR A 45 -1.52 -2.09 -10.38
N PRO A 46 -1.16 -1.51 -11.55
CA PRO A 46 -1.16 -0.06 -11.75
C PRO A 46 -2.54 0.60 -11.61
N GLU A 47 -3.62 -0.16 -11.79
CA GLU A 47 -5.00 0.25 -11.56
C GLU A 47 -5.28 0.65 -10.12
N HIS A 48 -4.56 0.05 -9.15
CA HIS A 48 -4.70 0.36 -7.72
C HIS A 48 -3.71 1.41 -7.22
N TYR A 49 -3.00 2.11 -8.12
CA TYR A 49 -1.95 3.04 -7.73
C TYR A 49 -2.46 4.18 -6.84
N THR A 50 -3.62 4.78 -7.19
CA THR A 50 -4.25 5.86 -6.42
C THR A 50 -5.50 5.40 -5.67
N ASN A 51 -5.66 4.10 -5.44
CA ASN A 51 -6.74 3.54 -4.62
C ASN A 51 -6.43 3.76 -3.11
N PRO A 52 -7.24 4.52 -2.35
CA PRO A 52 -7.01 4.73 -0.92
C PRO A 52 -7.06 3.43 -0.10
N GLN A 53 -7.86 2.44 -0.52
CA GLN A 53 -7.90 1.14 0.15
C GLN A 53 -6.61 0.34 -0.05
N ASN A 54 -5.83 0.62 -1.10
CA ASN A 54 -4.54 -0.01 -1.37
C ASN A 54 -3.36 0.68 -0.64
N ILE A 55 -3.58 1.77 0.09
CA ILE A 55 -2.49 2.54 0.74
C ILE A 55 -2.71 2.57 2.26
N VAL A 56 -1.65 2.24 3.01
CA VAL A 56 -1.65 2.27 4.48
C VAL A 56 -0.39 2.93 5.03
N GLY A 57 -0.45 3.45 6.25
CA GLY A 57 0.75 3.89 6.98
C GLY A 57 1.45 2.70 7.63
N LEU A 58 2.77 2.58 7.48
CA LEU A 58 3.60 1.56 8.14
C LEU A 58 4.82 2.20 8.82
N CYS A 59 5.29 1.56 9.90
CA CYS A 59 6.62 1.84 10.43
C CYS A 59 7.68 1.20 9.50
N ARG A 60 8.92 1.71 9.52
CA ARG A 60 10.00 1.26 8.63
C ARG A 60 10.26 -0.26 8.70
N GLU A 61 10.26 -0.81 9.91
CA GLU A 61 10.48 -2.26 10.11
C GLU A 61 9.38 -3.10 9.45
N CYS A 62 8.12 -2.77 9.70
CA CYS A 62 6.98 -3.49 9.12
C CYS A 62 6.92 -3.32 7.60
N HIS A 63 7.22 -2.12 7.08
CA HIS A 63 7.28 -1.86 5.64
C HIS A 63 8.33 -2.75 4.97
N ASN A 64 9.57 -2.76 5.49
CA ASN A 64 10.65 -3.59 4.96
C ASN A 64 10.30 -5.09 4.98
N ARG A 65 9.73 -5.58 6.08
CA ARG A 65 9.30 -6.98 6.18
C ARG A 65 8.13 -7.29 5.25
N TYR A 66 7.20 -6.37 5.08
CA TYR A 66 6.06 -6.54 4.18
C TYR A 66 6.53 -6.69 2.73
N ASP A 67 7.48 -5.88 2.28
CA ASP A 67 7.99 -5.92 0.91
C ASP A 67 8.90 -7.11 0.63
N ASN A 68 9.70 -7.53 1.61
CA ASN A 68 10.78 -8.50 1.38
C ASN A 68 10.53 -9.90 1.97
N ASN A 69 9.50 -10.09 2.80
CA ASN A 69 9.22 -11.38 3.45
C ASN A 69 7.79 -11.83 3.20
N LEU A 70 7.62 -12.78 2.27
CA LEU A 70 6.31 -13.34 1.92
C LEU A 70 5.61 -14.00 3.12
N ALA A 71 6.33 -14.73 3.95
CA ALA A 71 5.74 -15.38 5.12
C ALA A 71 5.21 -14.35 6.14
N PHE A 72 5.93 -13.24 6.33
CA PHE A 72 5.45 -12.13 7.15
C PHE A 72 4.23 -11.45 6.52
N ARG A 73 4.27 -11.17 5.22
CA ARG A 73 3.16 -10.57 4.47
C ARG A 73 1.87 -11.40 4.59
N ARG A 74 1.97 -12.73 4.40
CA ARG A 74 0.84 -13.67 4.50
C ARG A 74 0.21 -13.76 5.88
N LYS A 75 0.94 -13.41 6.94
CA LYS A 75 0.40 -13.36 8.31
C LYS A 75 -0.51 -12.16 8.55
N GLN A 76 -0.50 -11.15 7.68
CA GLN A 76 -1.27 -9.91 7.87
C GLN A 76 -2.72 -10.06 7.40
N LYS A 77 -3.49 -10.94 8.07
CA LYS A 77 -4.86 -11.31 7.68
C LYS A 77 -5.78 -10.11 7.44
N ARG A 78 -5.75 -9.10 8.32
CA ARG A 78 -6.56 -7.87 8.17
C ARG A 78 -6.24 -7.09 6.90
N LEU A 79 -4.96 -7.05 6.49
CA LEU A 79 -4.56 -6.36 5.26
C LEU A 79 -4.94 -7.17 4.03
N ILE A 80 -4.86 -8.50 4.10
CA ILE A 80 -5.31 -9.38 3.03
C ILE A 80 -6.81 -9.20 2.78
N GLU A 81 -7.63 -9.25 3.83
CA GLU A 81 -9.08 -9.05 3.71
C GLU A 81 -9.42 -7.65 3.17
N ARG A 82 -8.64 -6.63 3.55
CA ARG A 82 -8.76 -5.29 2.96
C ARG A 82 -8.48 -5.31 1.46
N VAL A 83 -7.45 -6.01 0.98
CA VAL A 83 -7.20 -6.12 -0.46
C VAL A 83 -8.33 -6.89 -1.16
N LYS A 84 -8.79 -8.01 -0.58
CA LYS A 84 -9.91 -8.78 -1.12
C LYS A 84 -11.18 -7.95 -1.29
N SER A 85 -11.43 -7.00 -0.38
CA SER A 85 -12.61 -6.13 -0.45
C SER A 85 -12.69 -5.25 -1.70
N PHE A 86 -11.57 -5.00 -2.39
CA PHE A 86 -11.54 -4.23 -3.64
C PHE A 86 -10.99 -5.01 -4.84
N ASP A 87 -10.21 -6.06 -4.62
CA ASP A 87 -9.68 -6.94 -5.66
C ASP A 87 -9.25 -8.30 -5.09
N GLU A 88 -10.18 -9.24 -5.06
CA GLU A 88 -9.94 -10.61 -4.60
C GLU A 88 -8.91 -11.35 -5.48
N CYS A 89 -8.96 -11.15 -6.80
CA CYS A 89 -8.03 -11.78 -7.74
C CYS A 89 -6.59 -11.33 -7.50
N ALA A 90 -6.35 -10.03 -7.34
CA ALA A 90 -5.04 -9.48 -7.00
C ALA A 90 -4.57 -9.97 -5.63
N ALA A 91 -5.47 -10.05 -4.64
CA ALA A 91 -5.15 -10.57 -3.31
C ALA A 91 -4.65 -12.02 -3.41
N ASN A 92 -5.42 -12.91 -4.06
CA ASN A 92 -5.08 -14.32 -4.18
C ASN A 92 -3.73 -14.51 -4.89
N ARG A 93 -3.49 -13.76 -5.98
CA ARG A 93 -2.22 -13.81 -6.73
C ARG A 93 -1.03 -13.25 -5.93
N TYR A 94 -1.16 -12.06 -5.36
CA TYR A 94 -0.03 -11.37 -4.70
C TYR A 94 0.35 -12.00 -3.36
N PHE A 95 -0.63 -12.47 -2.58
CA PHE A 95 -0.39 -13.11 -1.28
C PHE A 95 -0.16 -14.62 -1.37
N ARG A 96 -0.30 -15.24 -2.56
CA ARG A 96 -0.17 -16.70 -2.77
C ARG A 96 -1.08 -17.48 -1.81
N LEU A 97 -2.37 -17.19 -1.89
CA LEU A 97 -3.43 -17.82 -1.10
C LEU A 97 -4.02 -19.01 -1.82
#